data_AF-A0A1U7N015-F1
#
_entry.id   AF-A0A1U7N015-F1
#
_cell.length_a   1.000
_cell.length_b   1.000
_cell.length_c   1.000
_cell.angle_alpha   90.00
_cell.angle_beta   90.00
_cell.angle_gamma   90.00
#
_symmetry.space_group_name_H-M   'P 1'
#
loop_
_entity.id
_entity.type
_entity.pdbx_description
1 polymer ?
#
loop_
_entity_poly.entity_id
_entity_poly.type
_entity_poly.pdbx_seq_one_letter_code
_entity_poly.pdbx_strand_id
1 'polypeptide(L)'
;MSKSDPKQSNVQDAIDYYRKVIQLDSNQPPGLYQRLGNQLLRTNHVQEAEAVFQELSQRYPEKLQGYEGLARVAQQTQQWELAQQRWEKVLELSPNHIRALVSKGNTLIELRKYQAAEAVFEELSHQHPDQPQGYEGLARVAQQTKQWELALERWNIAISKTKAKSSYIGKCRLLVRFVEDEKAFNVIDTLIAEKGDDLEILLAKADLLMSALRFDEAVKLLIGLRNDHPENLKIKLLLSQALIGAKHFDEASRLIEELPNYQNFSQGIIKLLKTWQKNYQSGISFEQPKIFGIGLSKTGTTSLDKAFIILGYASLHFENPITKKVIDLEDILYYDAFSDASICFRFEELFFAFPNAKFIYTERNLKDWINSISNLFIYRGFSTPTGVKAWLNKREFSMIEKVRFNLIHRYAFESLYANHSTWEEVYTSFERRVNNFFQDKPPEKLLKLNICSGEGWEKLCKFLEVPVPSQPFPHLNKGPGNQSHLSLVL
;
A
#
# COMPACT_ATOMS: atom_id res chain seq x y z
N MET A 1 31.40 16.52 -1.82
CA MET A 1 31.67 15.25 -1.12
C MET A 1 30.48 14.93 -0.26
N SER A 2 29.69 13.94 -0.68
CA SER A 2 28.49 13.46 0.02
C SER A 2 28.90 12.91 1.39
N LYS A 3 28.46 13.55 2.48
CA LYS A 3 28.52 12.93 3.81
C LYS A 3 27.41 11.87 3.81
N SER A 4 27.78 10.60 3.66
CA SER A 4 26.87 9.48 3.84
C SER A 4 26.24 9.55 5.24
N ASP A 5 24.95 9.25 5.34
CA ASP A 5 24.24 9.15 6.62
C ASP A 5 24.93 8.09 7.51
N PRO A 6 25.39 8.43 8.72
CA PRO A 6 26.10 7.50 9.61
C PRO A 6 25.33 6.21 9.89
N LYS A 7 23.99 6.25 9.89
CA LYS A 7 23.15 5.04 10.08
C LYS A 7 23.13 4.17 8.83
N GLN A 8 23.13 4.77 7.64
CA GLN A 8 23.18 4.04 6.37
C GLN A 8 24.57 3.46 6.10
N SER A 9 25.63 4.18 6.50
CA SER A 9 26.98 3.64 6.58
C SER A 9 26.99 2.41 7.48
N ASN A 10 26.53 2.52 8.72
CA ASN A 10 26.54 1.40 9.68
C ASN A 10 25.74 0.17 9.18
N VAL A 11 24.61 0.39 8.50
CA VAL A 11 23.80 -0.69 7.92
C VAL A 11 24.52 -1.39 6.76
N GLN A 12 25.15 -0.64 5.86
CA GLN A 12 25.90 -1.16 4.73
C GLN A 12 27.19 -1.84 5.20
N ASP A 13 27.91 -1.21 6.13
CA ASP A 13 29.09 -1.75 6.79
C ASP A 13 28.77 -3.09 7.48
N ALA A 14 27.59 -3.21 8.10
CA ALA A 14 27.14 -4.47 8.69
C ALA A 14 26.85 -5.54 7.63
N ILE A 15 26.20 -5.19 6.51
CA ILE A 15 25.96 -6.12 5.40
C ILE A 15 27.30 -6.63 4.84
N ASP A 16 28.24 -5.72 4.57
CA ASP A 16 29.53 -6.04 3.98
C ASP A 16 30.42 -6.82 4.96
N TYR A 17 30.35 -6.50 6.26
CA TYR A 17 30.96 -7.30 7.31
C TYR A 17 30.43 -8.74 7.30
N TYR A 18 29.10 -8.94 7.32
CA TYR A 18 28.53 -10.28 7.30
C TYR A 18 28.89 -11.06 6.02
N ARG A 19 28.84 -10.40 4.86
CA ARG A 19 29.26 -11.02 3.59
C ARG A 19 30.72 -11.47 3.64
N LYS A 20 31.62 -10.59 4.11
CA LYS A 20 33.05 -10.90 4.23
C LYS A 20 33.28 -12.07 5.18
N VAL A 21 32.63 -12.07 6.35
CA VAL A 21 32.76 -13.18 7.31
C VAL A 21 32.26 -14.50 6.69
N ILE A 22 31.12 -14.48 6.00
CA ILE A 22 30.57 -15.66 5.32
C ILE A 22 31.52 -16.20 4.23
N GLN A 23 32.24 -15.32 3.52
CA GLN A 23 33.20 -15.72 2.49
C GLN A 23 34.52 -16.30 3.05
N LEU A 24 34.90 -15.96 4.28
CA LEU A 24 36.18 -16.36 4.87
C LEU A 24 36.20 -17.80 5.40
N ASP A 25 35.04 -18.41 5.65
CA ASP A 25 34.94 -19.77 6.19
C ASP A 25 33.72 -20.50 5.63
N SER A 26 33.90 -21.76 5.24
CA SER A 26 32.85 -22.64 4.76
C SER A 26 32.07 -23.34 5.88
N ASN A 27 32.26 -23.00 7.16
CA ASN A 27 31.46 -23.52 8.26
C ASN A 27 30.96 -22.42 9.21
N GLN A 28 30.28 -21.42 8.65
CA GLN A 28 29.80 -20.26 9.41
C GLN A 28 28.45 -20.51 10.09
N PRO A 29 28.24 -20.06 11.35
CA PRO A 29 27.02 -20.37 12.09
C PRO A 29 25.77 -19.80 11.41
N PRO A 30 24.61 -20.48 11.53
CA PRO A 30 23.35 -20.09 10.89
C PRO A 30 22.88 -18.68 11.27
N GLY A 31 23.27 -18.20 12.46
CA GLY A 31 22.95 -16.86 12.94
C GLY A 31 23.53 -15.72 12.07
N LEU A 32 24.66 -15.94 11.37
CA LEU A 32 25.24 -14.93 10.48
C LEU A 32 24.40 -14.77 9.21
N TYR A 33 24.01 -15.88 8.59
CA TYR A 33 23.09 -15.88 7.46
C TYR A 33 21.75 -15.23 7.81
N GLN A 34 21.20 -15.56 8.98
CA GLN A 34 19.96 -14.96 9.45
C GLN A 34 20.08 -13.44 9.60
N ARG A 35 21.18 -12.96 10.19
CA ARG A 35 21.43 -11.51 10.38
C ARG A 35 21.61 -10.81 9.03
N LEU A 36 22.40 -11.38 8.12
CA LEU A 36 22.59 -10.86 6.77
C LEU A 36 21.27 -10.80 6.01
N GLY A 37 20.53 -11.90 5.93
CA GLY A 37 19.25 -11.98 5.24
C GLY A 37 18.22 -11.02 5.83
N ASN A 38 18.17 -10.88 7.17
CA ASN A 38 17.29 -9.91 7.83
C ASN A 38 17.65 -8.47 7.48
N GLN A 39 18.94 -8.16 7.42
CA GLN A 39 19.42 -6.82 7.11
C GLN A 39 19.16 -6.46 5.64
N LEU A 40 19.41 -7.41 4.73
CA LEU A 40 19.07 -7.29 3.32
C LEU A 40 17.55 -7.09 3.14
N LEU A 41 16.73 -7.87 3.83
CA LEU A 41 15.28 -7.73 3.75
C LEU A 41 14.79 -6.38 4.29
N ARG A 42 15.33 -5.93 5.42
CA ARG A 42 15.04 -4.62 6.02
C ARG A 42 15.46 -3.46 5.12
N THR A 43 16.54 -3.64 4.36
CA THR A 43 17.02 -2.68 3.37
C THR A 43 16.42 -2.91 1.97
N ASN A 44 15.42 -3.81 1.88
CA ASN A 44 14.69 -4.14 0.66
C ASN A 44 15.57 -4.70 -0.49
N HIS A 45 16.72 -5.29 -0.18
CA HIS A 45 17.50 -6.13 -1.10
C HIS A 45 16.87 -7.54 -1.13
N VAL A 46 15.63 -7.62 -1.61
CA VAL A 46 14.76 -8.80 -1.44
C VAL A 46 15.34 -10.04 -2.12
N GLN A 47 15.87 -9.91 -3.34
CA GLN A 47 16.44 -11.03 -4.10
C GLN A 47 17.70 -11.58 -3.41
N GLU A 48 18.56 -10.68 -2.91
CA GLU A 48 19.76 -11.09 -2.17
C GLU A 48 19.39 -11.73 -0.83
N ALA A 49 18.39 -11.17 -0.13
CA ALA A 49 17.87 -11.75 1.10
C ALA A 49 17.33 -13.17 0.84
N GLU A 50 16.59 -13.35 -0.26
CA GLU A 50 16.10 -14.65 -0.67
C GLU A 50 17.24 -15.65 -0.87
N ALA A 51 18.28 -15.29 -1.64
CA ALA A 51 19.44 -16.15 -1.87
C ALA A 51 20.13 -16.55 -0.57
N VAL A 52 20.33 -15.60 0.36
CA VAL A 52 20.94 -15.85 1.67
C VAL A 52 20.08 -16.81 2.52
N PHE A 53 18.77 -16.64 2.52
CA PHE A 53 17.87 -17.54 3.25
C PHE A 53 17.73 -18.92 2.59
N GLN A 54 17.83 -19.00 1.25
CA GLN A 54 17.88 -20.26 0.53
C GLN A 54 19.14 -21.04 0.91
N GLU A 55 20.31 -20.38 0.91
CA GLU A 55 21.57 -20.97 1.36
C GLU A 55 21.48 -21.46 2.82
N LEU A 56 20.94 -20.63 3.72
CA LEU A 56 20.70 -21.00 5.12
C LEU A 56 19.84 -22.27 5.24
N SER A 57 18.75 -22.35 4.48
CA SER A 57 17.84 -23.50 4.52
C SER A 57 18.42 -24.78 3.91
N GLN A 58 19.37 -24.66 2.98
CA GLN A 58 20.07 -25.79 2.36
C GLN A 58 21.18 -26.32 3.26
N ARG A 59 21.94 -25.41 3.88
CA ARG A 59 23.09 -25.75 4.72
C ARG A 59 22.69 -26.23 6.12
N TYR A 60 21.57 -25.69 6.63
CA TYR A 60 21.05 -25.99 7.97
C TYR A 60 19.55 -26.31 7.91
N PRO A 61 19.15 -27.45 7.30
CA PRO A 61 17.74 -27.80 7.06
C PRO A 61 16.91 -27.99 8.34
N GLU A 62 17.54 -28.18 9.49
CA GLU A 62 16.89 -28.27 10.80
C GLU A 62 16.66 -26.89 11.46
N LYS A 63 17.21 -25.81 10.89
CA LYS A 63 17.08 -24.45 11.42
C LYS A 63 15.89 -23.73 10.79
N LEU A 64 14.90 -23.43 11.62
CA LEU A 64 13.69 -22.72 11.20
C LEU A 64 13.96 -21.34 10.58
N GLN A 65 15.06 -20.67 10.95
CA GLN A 65 15.38 -19.30 10.56
C GLN A 65 15.51 -19.12 9.04
N GLY A 66 16.00 -20.14 8.33
CA GLY A 66 16.06 -20.11 6.86
C GLY A 66 14.67 -20.06 6.24
N TYR A 67 13.79 -20.98 6.67
CA TYR A 67 12.40 -21.04 6.19
C TYR A 67 11.57 -19.82 6.63
N GLU A 68 11.77 -19.30 7.85
CA GLU A 68 11.14 -18.05 8.29
C GLU A 68 11.53 -16.87 7.39
N GLY A 69 12.82 -16.76 7.06
CA GLY A 69 13.33 -15.73 6.15
C GLY A 69 12.70 -15.83 4.76
N LEU A 70 12.65 -17.05 4.19
CA LEU A 70 11.98 -17.30 2.91
C LEU A 70 10.48 -17.01 2.95
N ALA A 71 9.79 -17.35 4.04
CA ALA A 71 8.38 -17.05 4.20
C ALA A 71 8.12 -15.53 4.22
N ARG A 72 8.97 -14.78 4.92
CA ARG A 72 8.92 -13.30 4.93
C ARG A 72 9.25 -12.69 3.58
N VAL A 73 10.23 -13.21 2.85
CA VAL A 73 10.51 -12.80 1.46
C VAL A 73 9.26 -13.02 0.59
N ALA A 74 8.63 -14.19 0.68
CA ALA A 74 7.42 -14.49 -0.06
C ALA A 74 6.27 -13.55 0.31
N GLN A 75 6.09 -13.21 1.60
CA GLN A 75 5.11 -12.20 2.03
C GLN A 75 5.41 -10.80 1.49
N GLN A 76 6.66 -10.34 1.56
CA GLN A 76 7.06 -9.02 1.05
C GLN A 76 6.89 -8.90 -0.47
N THR A 77 7.06 -10.02 -1.18
CA THR A 77 6.80 -10.13 -2.63
C THR A 77 5.36 -10.51 -2.96
N GLN A 78 4.48 -10.62 -1.97
CA GLN A 78 3.05 -10.99 -2.10
C GLN A 78 2.81 -12.34 -2.77
N GLN A 79 3.77 -13.26 -2.69
CA GLN A 79 3.64 -14.64 -3.12
C GLN A 79 2.99 -15.46 -1.99
N TRP A 80 1.70 -15.21 -1.75
CA TRP A 80 0.99 -15.69 -0.55
C TRP A 80 0.91 -17.22 -0.45
N GLU A 81 0.75 -17.93 -1.56
CA GLU A 81 0.75 -19.39 -1.59
C GLU A 81 2.12 -19.96 -1.21
N LEU A 82 3.20 -19.36 -1.73
CA LEU A 82 4.56 -19.74 -1.38
C LEU A 82 4.84 -19.41 0.10
N ALA A 83 4.38 -18.24 0.58
CA ALA A 83 4.49 -17.86 1.98
C ALA A 83 3.79 -18.88 2.89
N GLN A 84 2.59 -19.35 2.51
CA GLN A 84 1.86 -20.39 3.25
C GLN A 84 2.71 -21.66 3.39
N GLN A 85 3.25 -22.18 2.28
CA GLN A 85 4.09 -23.38 2.28
C GLN A 85 5.34 -23.22 3.15
N ARG A 86 5.99 -22.05 3.10
CA ARG A 86 7.20 -21.78 3.90
C ARG A 86 6.89 -21.66 5.39
N TRP A 87 5.75 -21.06 5.77
CA TRP A 87 5.30 -21.03 7.16
C TRP A 87 4.90 -22.41 7.68
N GLU A 88 4.27 -23.24 6.86
CA GLU A 88 3.98 -24.64 7.20
C GLU A 88 5.28 -25.41 7.49
N LYS A 89 6.34 -25.18 6.70
CA LYS A 89 7.65 -25.80 6.97
C LYS A 89 8.27 -25.37 8.31
N VAL A 90 8.09 -24.12 8.71
CA VAL A 90 8.52 -23.63 10.04
C VAL A 90 7.74 -24.34 11.15
N LEU A 91 6.43 -24.54 10.96
CA LEU A 91 5.55 -25.19 11.93
C LEU A 91 5.76 -26.70 12.01
N GLU A 92 6.21 -27.35 10.94
CA GLU A 92 6.67 -28.76 10.99
C GLU A 92 7.86 -28.91 11.94
N LEU A 93 8.81 -27.97 11.92
CA LEU A 93 9.99 -27.98 12.80
C LEU A 93 9.65 -27.52 14.23
N SER A 94 8.68 -26.61 14.38
CA SER A 94 8.29 -26.04 15.66
C SER A 94 6.78 -25.75 15.69
N PRO A 95 5.93 -26.72 16.06
CA PRO A 95 4.46 -26.61 15.98
C PRO A 95 3.87 -25.41 16.72
N ASN A 96 4.43 -25.07 17.89
CA ASN A 96 3.93 -23.98 18.74
C ASN A 96 4.66 -22.66 18.51
N HIS A 97 5.28 -22.47 17.34
CA HIS A 97 6.00 -21.24 17.03
C HIS A 97 5.02 -20.08 16.78
N ILE A 98 4.75 -19.28 17.81
CA ILE A 98 3.74 -18.21 17.82
C ILE A 98 3.85 -17.29 16.60
N ARG A 99 5.06 -16.79 16.29
CA ARG A 99 5.24 -15.90 15.13
C ARG A 99 4.85 -16.58 13.82
N ALA A 100 5.12 -17.88 13.68
CA ALA A 100 4.78 -18.62 12.47
C ALA A 100 3.27 -18.90 12.41
N LEU A 101 2.62 -19.21 13.52
CA LEU A 101 1.14 -19.34 13.60
C LEU A 101 0.46 -18.02 13.24
N VAL A 102 0.90 -16.90 13.82
CA VAL A 102 0.39 -15.56 13.48
C VAL A 102 0.60 -15.24 12.01
N SER A 103 1.79 -15.53 11.48
CA SER A 103 2.12 -15.24 10.08
C SER A 103 1.36 -16.15 9.11
N LYS A 104 1.10 -17.41 9.48
CA LYS A 104 0.22 -18.33 8.74
C LYS A 104 -1.22 -17.81 8.75
N GLY A 105 -1.77 -17.45 9.90
CA GLY A 105 -3.12 -16.87 10.00
C GLY A 105 -3.26 -15.59 9.16
N ASN A 106 -2.28 -14.70 9.21
CA ASN A 106 -2.24 -13.50 8.35
C ASN A 106 -2.16 -13.85 6.86
N THR A 107 -1.35 -14.84 6.49
CA THR A 107 -1.24 -15.30 5.09
C THR A 107 -2.55 -15.90 4.60
N LEU A 108 -3.26 -16.65 5.46
CA LEU A 108 -4.59 -17.20 5.16
C LEU A 108 -5.65 -16.10 4.95
N ILE A 109 -5.56 -14.99 5.71
CA ILE A 109 -6.38 -13.79 5.48
C ILE A 109 -6.13 -13.22 4.08
N GLU A 110 -4.86 -13.04 3.68
CA GLU A 110 -4.52 -12.52 2.34
C GLU A 110 -4.97 -13.47 1.21
N LEU A 111 -4.94 -14.78 1.47
CA LEU A 111 -5.50 -15.82 0.59
C LEU A 111 -7.04 -15.92 0.65
N ARG A 112 -7.71 -15.09 1.46
CA ARG A 112 -9.16 -15.11 1.72
C ARG A 112 -9.71 -16.42 2.27
N LYS A 113 -8.84 -17.26 2.85
CA LYS A 113 -9.19 -18.50 3.53
C LYS A 113 -9.58 -18.20 4.98
N TYR A 114 -10.66 -17.43 5.15
CA TYR A 114 -11.03 -16.83 6.44
C TYR A 114 -11.35 -17.85 7.52
N GLN A 115 -12.05 -18.95 7.19
CA GLN A 115 -12.36 -20.00 8.17
C GLN A 115 -11.10 -20.69 8.68
N ALA A 116 -10.14 -20.97 7.78
CA ALA A 116 -8.86 -21.55 8.18
C ALA A 116 -8.02 -20.57 9.00
N ALA A 117 -8.05 -19.27 8.66
CA ALA A 117 -7.39 -18.24 9.46
C ALA A 117 -7.99 -18.14 10.86
N GLU A 118 -9.32 -18.15 10.96
CA GLU A 118 -10.05 -18.13 12.22
C GLU A 118 -9.65 -19.29 13.12
N ALA A 119 -9.68 -20.53 12.62
CA ALA A 119 -9.27 -21.71 13.38
C ALA A 119 -7.84 -21.59 13.95
N VAL A 120 -6.88 -21.08 13.16
CA VAL A 120 -5.49 -20.85 13.62
C VAL A 120 -5.45 -19.83 14.76
N PHE A 121 -6.23 -18.75 14.67
CA PHE A 121 -6.25 -17.72 15.70
C PHE A 121 -7.04 -18.12 16.96
N GLU A 122 -8.09 -18.93 16.81
CA GLU A 122 -8.81 -19.54 17.94
C GLU A 122 -7.89 -20.46 18.72
N GLU A 123 -7.19 -21.37 18.04
CA GLU A 123 -6.18 -22.25 18.64
C GLU A 123 -5.10 -21.44 19.37
N LEU A 124 -4.56 -20.41 18.72
CA LEU A 124 -3.54 -19.54 19.32
C LEU A 124 -4.06 -18.83 20.57
N SER A 125 -5.30 -18.35 20.56
CA SER A 125 -5.91 -17.67 21.71
C SER A 125 -6.22 -18.62 22.88
N HIS A 126 -6.46 -19.91 22.60
CA HIS A 126 -6.63 -20.93 23.64
C HIS A 126 -5.31 -21.37 24.25
N GLN A 127 -4.27 -21.57 23.43
CA GLN A 127 -2.95 -22.00 23.89
C GLN A 127 -2.18 -20.89 24.61
N HIS A 128 -2.37 -19.64 24.19
CA HIS A 128 -1.68 -18.47 24.75
C HIS A 128 -2.68 -17.36 25.11
N PRO A 129 -3.51 -17.58 26.16
CA PRO A 129 -4.57 -16.65 26.55
C PRO A 129 -4.07 -15.29 27.08
N ASP A 130 -2.79 -15.21 27.46
CA ASP A 130 -2.11 -13.99 27.89
C ASP A 130 -1.56 -13.15 26.72
N GLN A 131 -1.58 -13.71 25.50
CA GLN A 131 -1.01 -13.08 24.32
C GLN A 131 -2.09 -12.47 23.41
N PRO A 132 -1.90 -11.22 22.94
CA PRO A 132 -2.92 -10.54 22.15
C PRO A 132 -3.13 -11.15 20.76
N GLN A 133 -2.11 -11.76 20.16
CA GLN A 133 -2.05 -12.07 18.73
C GLN A 133 -3.18 -13.00 18.26
N GLY A 134 -3.64 -13.94 19.10
CA GLY A 134 -4.79 -14.78 18.80
C GLY A 134 -6.09 -13.96 18.71
N TYR A 135 -6.41 -13.21 19.76
CA TYR A 135 -7.59 -12.34 19.80
C TYR A 135 -7.58 -11.24 18.72
N GLU A 136 -6.43 -10.61 18.49
CA GLU A 136 -6.26 -9.62 17.43
C GLU A 136 -6.40 -10.23 16.03
N GLY A 137 -5.93 -11.46 15.84
CA GLY A 137 -6.15 -12.23 14.62
C GLY A 137 -7.63 -12.46 14.35
N LEU A 138 -8.39 -12.89 15.35
CA LEU A 138 -9.84 -13.08 15.25
C LEU A 138 -10.57 -11.78 14.91
N ALA A 139 -10.18 -10.67 15.55
CA ALA A 139 -10.74 -9.35 15.24
C ALA A 139 -10.46 -8.96 13.78
N ARG A 140 -9.24 -9.19 13.29
CA ARG A 140 -8.88 -8.94 11.89
C ARG A 140 -9.62 -9.84 10.91
N VAL A 141 -9.84 -11.12 11.23
CA VAL A 141 -10.67 -12.00 10.39
C VAL A 141 -12.08 -11.42 10.27
N ALA A 142 -12.71 -11.01 11.39
CA ALA A 142 -14.03 -10.38 11.38
C ALA A 142 -14.05 -9.07 10.56
N GLN A 143 -12.99 -8.26 10.61
CA GLN A 143 -12.86 -7.07 9.75
C GLN A 143 -12.82 -7.43 8.26
N GLN A 144 -12.10 -8.49 7.90
CA GLN A 144 -11.94 -8.92 6.51
C GLN A 144 -13.21 -9.56 5.96
N THR A 145 -13.97 -10.24 6.81
CA THR A 145 -15.31 -10.73 6.50
C THR A 145 -16.39 -9.65 6.64
N LYS A 146 -16.01 -8.41 6.98
CA LYS A 146 -16.89 -7.24 7.13
C LYS A 146 -17.97 -7.38 8.20
N GLN A 147 -17.77 -8.27 9.17
CA GLN A 147 -18.64 -8.40 10.34
C GLN A 147 -18.22 -7.34 11.35
N TRP A 148 -18.67 -6.11 11.15
CA TRP A 148 -18.11 -4.92 11.79
C TRP A 148 -18.39 -4.87 13.30
N GLU A 149 -19.60 -5.25 13.69
CA GLU A 149 -20.03 -5.34 15.08
C GLU A 149 -19.22 -6.42 15.80
N LEU A 150 -19.07 -7.60 15.17
CA LEU A 150 -18.24 -8.69 15.70
C LEU A 150 -16.77 -8.29 15.76
N ALA A 151 -16.26 -7.56 14.78
CA ALA A 151 -14.89 -7.06 14.81
C ALA A 151 -14.66 -6.13 15.99
N LEU A 152 -15.60 -5.19 16.24
CA LEU A 152 -15.53 -4.29 17.38
C LEU A 152 -15.61 -5.05 18.71
N GLU A 153 -16.49 -6.05 18.81
CA GLU A 153 -16.58 -6.95 19.95
C GLU A 153 -15.26 -7.69 20.20
N ARG A 154 -14.68 -8.29 19.15
CA ARG A 154 -13.41 -9.03 19.24
C ARG A 154 -12.24 -8.14 19.62
N TRP A 155 -12.21 -6.89 19.16
CA TRP A 155 -11.22 -5.91 19.66
C TRP A 155 -11.41 -5.58 21.13
N ASN A 156 -12.66 -5.45 21.61
CA ASN A 156 -12.92 -5.27 23.04
C ASN A 156 -12.47 -6.49 23.85
N ILE A 157 -12.70 -7.70 23.34
CA ILE A 157 -12.20 -8.94 23.95
C ILE A 157 -10.67 -8.92 24.03
N ALA A 158 -9.97 -8.63 22.92
CA ALA A 158 -8.51 -8.54 22.89
C ALA A 158 -7.96 -7.54 23.93
N ILE A 159 -8.59 -6.36 24.05
CA ILE A 159 -8.23 -5.34 25.05
C ILE A 159 -8.48 -5.86 26.47
N SER A 160 -9.67 -6.41 26.75
CA SER A 160 -10.01 -6.87 28.10
C SER A 160 -9.13 -8.02 28.60
N LYS A 161 -8.72 -8.93 27.70
CA LYS A 161 -7.90 -10.11 28.04
C LYS A 161 -6.43 -9.75 28.28
N THR A 162 -5.89 -8.85 27.47
CA THR A 162 -4.43 -8.65 27.40
C THR A 162 -3.98 -7.23 27.74
N LYS A 163 -4.87 -6.24 27.60
CA LYS A 163 -4.58 -4.80 27.70
C LYS A 163 -3.39 -4.37 26.85
N ALA A 164 -3.11 -5.10 25.76
CA ALA A 164 -1.98 -4.83 24.87
C ALA A 164 -2.22 -3.55 24.06
N LYS A 165 -1.19 -2.70 23.95
CA LYS A 165 -1.26 -1.44 23.18
C LYS A 165 -1.72 -1.66 21.74
N SER A 166 -1.26 -2.74 21.11
CA SER A 166 -1.63 -3.16 19.75
C SER A 166 -3.13 -3.41 19.60
N SER A 167 -3.80 -3.95 20.62
CA SER A 167 -5.25 -4.18 20.64
C SER A 167 -6.04 -2.86 20.63
N TYR A 168 -5.62 -1.87 21.43
CA TYR A 168 -6.23 -0.55 21.43
C TYR A 168 -6.04 0.17 20.08
N ILE A 169 -4.81 0.12 19.54
CA ILE A 169 -4.49 0.72 18.24
C ILE A 169 -5.34 0.06 17.13
N GLY A 170 -5.49 -1.27 17.16
CA GLY A 170 -6.34 -2.03 16.24
C GLY A 170 -7.80 -1.57 16.29
N LYS A 171 -8.35 -1.37 17.49
CA LYS A 171 -9.70 -0.82 17.70
C LYS A 171 -9.83 0.59 17.15
N CYS A 172 -8.89 1.49 17.43
CA CYS A 172 -8.94 2.87 16.94
C CYS A 172 -8.93 2.93 15.40
N ARG A 173 -8.10 2.11 14.75
CA ARG A 173 -8.05 1.98 13.29
C ARG A 173 -9.39 1.52 12.71
N LEU A 174 -10.10 0.63 13.41
CA LEU A 174 -11.45 0.22 13.00
C LEU A 174 -12.45 1.36 13.14
N LEU A 175 -12.44 2.10 14.24
CA LEU A 175 -13.38 3.20 14.50
C LEU A 175 -13.22 4.35 13.50
N VAL A 176 -11.98 4.73 13.16
CA VAL A 176 -11.72 5.74 12.12
C VAL A 176 -12.28 5.32 10.77
N ARG A 177 -12.26 4.02 10.44
CA ARG A 177 -12.87 3.51 9.19
C ARG A 177 -14.38 3.80 9.13
N PHE A 178 -15.06 3.81 10.27
CA PHE A 178 -16.50 4.11 10.35
C PHE A 178 -16.82 5.58 10.57
N VAL A 179 -15.80 6.45 10.54
CA VAL A 179 -15.99 7.89 10.78
C VAL A 179 -16.59 8.12 12.17
N GLU A 180 -16.29 7.20 13.10
CA GLU A 180 -16.49 7.38 14.53
C GLU A 180 -15.21 7.95 15.14
N ASP A 181 -14.71 9.05 14.58
CA ASP A 181 -13.42 9.65 14.91
C ASP A 181 -13.34 10.01 16.39
N GLU A 182 -14.36 10.65 16.95
CA GLU A 182 -14.39 10.99 18.38
C GLU A 182 -14.36 9.74 19.29
N LYS A 183 -15.01 8.64 18.89
CA LYS A 183 -14.88 7.38 19.65
C LYS A 183 -13.48 6.78 19.52
N ALA A 184 -12.86 6.88 18.34
CA ALA A 184 -11.48 6.44 18.14
C ALA A 184 -10.52 7.25 19.02
N PHE A 185 -10.69 8.58 19.08
CA PHE A 185 -9.88 9.47 19.89
C PHE A 185 -10.10 9.25 21.39
N ASN A 186 -11.33 9.01 21.84
CA ASN A 186 -11.59 8.62 23.23
C ASN A 186 -10.85 7.33 23.63
N VAL A 187 -10.81 6.32 22.75
CA VAL A 187 -10.10 5.06 23.02
C VAL A 187 -8.59 5.29 23.13
N ILE A 188 -7.98 6.03 22.21
CA ILE A 188 -6.54 6.27 22.26
C ILE A 188 -6.14 7.24 23.38
N ASP A 189 -6.97 8.23 23.70
CA ASP A 189 -6.72 9.17 24.79
C ASP A 189 -6.83 8.48 26.15
N THR A 190 -7.74 7.52 26.30
CA THR A 190 -7.78 6.65 27.48
C THR A 190 -6.49 5.84 27.60
N LEU A 191 -6.00 5.27 26.50
CA LEU A 191 -4.74 4.52 26.50
C LEU A 191 -3.55 5.41 26.87
N ILE A 192 -3.50 6.64 26.36
CA ILE A 192 -2.47 7.63 26.70
C ILE A 192 -2.54 7.98 28.19
N ALA A 193 -3.74 8.22 28.73
CA ALA A 193 -3.91 8.50 30.16
C ALA A 193 -3.43 7.34 31.05
N GLU A 194 -3.59 6.09 30.63
CA GLU A 194 -3.15 4.90 31.36
C GLU A 194 -1.64 4.60 31.22
N LYS A 195 -1.06 4.87 30.04
CA LYS A 195 0.30 4.43 29.68
C LYS A 195 1.32 5.57 29.63
N GLY A 196 0.87 6.81 29.74
CA GLY A 196 1.71 8.01 29.61
C GLY A 196 2.18 8.27 28.18
N ASP A 197 3.26 9.04 28.06
CA ASP A 197 3.81 9.55 26.79
C ASP A 197 4.61 8.49 26.02
N ASP A 198 4.01 7.34 25.79
CA ASP A 198 4.61 6.28 25.00
C ASP A 198 4.64 6.64 23.51
N LEU A 199 5.84 6.70 22.93
CA LEU A 199 6.03 7.17 21.55
C LEU A 199 5.22 6.37 20.52
N GLU A 200 5.09 5.05 20.66
CA GLU A 200 4.31 4.26 19.71
C GLU A 200 2.82 4.61 19.74
N ILE A 201 2.28 4.90 20.93
CA ILE A 201 0.89 5.32 21.11
C ILE A 201 0.68 6.72 20.51
N LEU A 202 1.59 7.65 20.78
CA LEU A 202 1.52 9.02 20.25
C LEU A 202 1.66 9.05 18.71
N LEU A 203 2.53 8.21 18.15
CA LEU A 203 2.63 8.01 16.69
C LEU A 203 1.35 7.40 16.11
N ALA A 204 0.72 6.44 16.80
CA ALA A 204 -0.56 5.91 16.38
C ALA A 204 -1.68 6.97 16.43
N LYS A 205 -1.65 7.88 17.41
CA LYS A 205 -2.56 9.04 17.46
C LYS A 205 -2.33 9.99 16.29
N ALA A 206 -1.09 10.30 15.94
CA ALA A 206 -0.78 11.07 14.75
C ALA A 206 -1.33 10.42 13.47
N ASP A 207 -1.12 9.10 13.29
CA ASP A 207 -1.67 8.34 12.15
C ASP A 207 -3.21 8.37 12.09
N LEU A 208 -3.87 8.34 13.26
CA LEU A 208 -5.34 8.46 13.36
C LEU A 208 -5.80 9.88 12.99
N LEU A 209 -5.14 10.93 13.47
CA LEU A 209 -5.42 12.32 13.11
C LEU A 209 -5.30 12.54 11.60
N MET A 210 -4.24 12.01 10.99
CA MET A 210 -4.04 12.03 9.53
C MET A 210 -5.17 11.32 8.78
N SER A 211 -5.57 10.14 9.26
CA SER A 211 -6.65 9.34 8.67
C SER A 211 -8.03 9.99 8.83
N ALA A 212 -8.22 10.78 9.89
CA ALA A 212 -9.40 11.60 10.14
C ALA A 212 -9.34 12.98 9.44
N LEU A 213 -8.28 13.25 8.64
CA LEU A 213 -8.03 14.54 7.98
C LEU A 213 -7.86 15.74 8.94
N ARG A 214 -7.55 15.50 10.22
CA ARG A 214 -7.25 16.49 11.26
C ARG A 214 -5.76 16.88 11.21
N PHE A 215 -5.34 17.41 10.06
CA PHE A 215 -3.92 17.64 9.75
C PHE A 215 -3.24 18.64 10.70
N ASP A 216 -3.90 19.76 11.06
CA ASP A 216 -3.31 20.76 11.97
C ASP A 216 -3.05 20.19 13.38
N GLU A 217 -3.95 19.33 13.87
CA GLU A 217 -3.74 18.64 15.15
C GLU A 217 -2.61 17.61 15.07
N ALA A 218 -2.50 16.91 13.93
CA ALA A 218 -1.38 16.01 13.67
C ALA A 218 -0.05 16.78 13.66
N VAL A 219 0.00 17.95 12.98
CA VAL A 219 1.17 18.84 12.95
C VAL A 219 1.56 19.24 14.37
N LYS A 220 0.62 19.72 15.18
CA LYS A 220 0.89 20.14 16.57
C LYS A 220 1.50 19.01 17.41
N LEU A 221 0.92 17.81 17.33
CA LEU A 221 1.42 16.63 18.05
C LEU A 221 2.83 16.25 17.56
N LEU A 222 3.03 16.19 16.25
CA LEU A 222 4.28 15.74 15.64
C LEU A 222 5.43 16.74 15.82
N ILE A 223 5.15 18.04 15.91
CA ILE A 223 6.16 19.05 16.30
C ILE A 223 6.66 18.78 17.73
N GLY A 224 5.75 18.51 18.67
CA GLY A 224 6.13 18.12 20.04
C GLY A 224 7.03 16.89 20.05
N LEU A 225 6.59 15.81 19.40
CA LEU A 225 7.38 14.58 19.29
C LEU A 225 8.75 14.78 18.61
N ARG A 226 8.83 15.67 17.62
CA ARG A 226 10.09 15.98 16.92
C ARG A 226 11.09 16.67 17.84
N ASN A 227 10.63 17.54 18.73
CA ASN A 227 11.52 18.23 19.68
C ASN A 227 12.19 17.22 20.63
N ASP A 228 11.45 16.20 21.06
CA ASP A 228 11.96 15.14 21.94
C ASP A 228 12.77 14.08 21.19
N HIS A 229 12.49 13.88 19.90
CA HIS A 229 13.08 12.83 19.06
C HIS A 229 13.51 13.35 17.68
N PRO A 230 14.48 14.28 17.60
CA PRO A 230 14.83 14.99 16.36
C PRO A 230 15.35 14.08 15.24
N GLU A 231 15.94 12.93 15.58
CA GLU A 231 16.52 11.97 14.63
C GLU A 231 15.54 10.85 14.20
N ASN A 232 14.28 10.91 14.64
CA ASN A 232 13.31 9.87 14.31
C ASN A 232 12.69 10.12 12.93
N LEU A 233 13.08 9.28 11.96
CA LEU A 233 12.62 9.38 10.58
C LEU A 233 11.09 9.27 10.46
N LYS A 234 10.44 8.38 11.23
CA LYS A 234 8.99 8.20 11.16
C LYS A 234 8.25 9.49 11.55
N ILE A 235 8.73 10.21 12.57
CA ILE A 235 8.17 11.51 12.95
C ILE A 235 8.34 12.52 11.82
N LYS A 236 9.54 12.63 11.23
CA LYS A 236 9.78 13.54 10.09
C LYS A 236 8.86 13.21 8.91
N LEU A 237 8.70 11.94 8.57
CA LEU A 237 7.82 11.49 7.48
C LEU A 237 6.36 11.82 7.73
N LEU A 238 5.86 11.55 8.94
CA LEU A 238 4.47 11.87 9.30
C LEU A 238 4.26 13.38 9.35
N LEU A 239 5.22 14.14 9.87
CA LEU A 239 5.14 15.59 9.96
C LEU A 239 5.17 16.23 8.57
N SER A 240 6.02 15.77 7.66
CA SER A 240 6.02 16.23 6.27
C SER A 240 4.67 15.98 5.59
N GLN A 241 4.07 14.81 5.80
CA GLN A 241 2.73 14.50 5.27
C GLN A 241 1.66 15.39 5.89
N ALA A 242 1.71 15.59 7.21
CA ALA A 242 0.75 16.42 7.94
C ALA A 242 0.82 17.88 7.49
N LEU A 243 2.03 18.42 7.31
CA LEU A 243 2.25 19.78 6.81
C LEU A 243 1.71 19.95 5.39
N ILE A 244 1.92 18.99 4.48
CA ILE A 244 1.31 19.02 3.14
C ILE A 244 -0.23 18.98 3.24
N GLY A 245 -0.78 18.07 4.05
CA GLY A 245 -2.23 17.95 4.25
C GLY A 245 -2.87 19.21 4.84
N ALA A 246 -2.16 19.90 5.74
CA ALA A 246 -2.53 21.17 6.35
C ALA A 246 -2.16 22.41 5.50
N LYS A 247 -1.56 22.21 4.32
CA LYS A 247 -1.13 23.27 3.38
C LYS A 247 -0.02 24.20 3.89
N HIS A 248 0.77 23.75 4.87
CA HIS A 248 1.99 24.41 5.34
C HIS A 248 3.18 24.03 4.45
N PHE A 249 3.14 24.43 3.18
CA PHE A 249 4.05 23.91 2.14
C PHE A 249 5.52 24.31 2.33
N ASP A 250 5.81 25.53 2.77
CA ASP A 250 7.19 25.98 3.02
C ASP A 250 7.86 25.19 4.15
N GLU A 251 7.11 24.88 5.21
CA GLU A 251 7.58 24.04 6.31
C GLU A 251 7.76 22.60 5.87
N ALA A 252 6.81 22.05 5.10
CA ALA A 252 6.93 20.72 4.53
C ALA A 252 8.18 20.62 3.66
N SER A 253 8.38 21.59 2.76
CA SER A 253 9.52 21.65 1.85
C SER A 253 10.84 21.64 2.62
N ARG A 254 11.02 22.50 3.63
CA ARG A 254 12.23 22.51 4.47
C ARG A 254 12.46 21.19 5.20
N LEU A 255 11.42 20.62 5.80
CA LEU A 255 11.54 19.34 6.51
C LEU A 255 11.91 18.18 5.58
N ILE A 256 11.41 18.19 4.34
CA ILE A 256 11.72 17.15 3.36
C ILE A 256 13.21 17.17 2.96
N GLU A 257 13.91 18.32 3.05
CA GLU A 257 15.36 18.39 2.85
C GLU A 257 16.14 17.49 3.81
N GLU A 258 15.66 17.36 5.05
CA GLU A 258 16.26 16.53 6.10
C GLU A 258 16.04 15.02 5.87
N LEU A 259 15.14 14.64 4.96
CA LEU A 259 14.89 13.24 4.64
C LEU A 259 16.03 12.67 3.77
N PRO A 260 16.43 11.41 3.99
CA PRO A 260 17.56 10.80 3.29
C PRO A 260 17.38 10.79 1.76
N ASN A 261 18.51 10.86 1.05
CA ASN A 261 18.55 10.74 -0.41
C ASN A 261 18.34 9.30 -0.86
N TYR A 262 17.72 9.12 -2.02
CA TYR A 262 17.42 7.82 -2.61
C TYR A 262 18.53 7.41 -3.58
N GLN A 263 19.05 6.19 -3.42
CA GLN A 263 19.76 5.51 -4.52
C GLN A 263 19.25 4.09 -4.81
N ASN A 264 18.66 3.35 -3.85
CA ASN A 264 18.22 1.96 -4.09
C ASN A 264 16.96 1.51 -3.29
N PHE A 265 16.14 2.43 -2.78
CA PHE A 265 14.93 2.03 -2.03
C PHE A 265 13.68 1.97 -2.90
N SER A 266 13.11 0.78 -3.02
CA SER A 266 11.68 0.57 -3.23
C SER A 266 10.97 0.81 -1.88
N GLN A 267 9.84 1.49 -1.68
CA GLN A 267 8.88 2.27 -2.46
C GLN A 267 8.06 3.07 -1.43
N GLY A 268 7.36 4.12 -1.86
CA GLY A 268 6.20 4.60 -1.10
C GLY A 268 6.16 6.11 -0.91
N ILE A 269 6.58 6.60 0.26
CA ILE A 269 6.30 7.98 0.65
C ILE A 269 7.46 8.95 0.41
N ILE A 270 8.71 8.58 0.68
CA ILE A 270 9.86 9.50 0.53
C ILE A 270 10.01 9.98 -0.91
N LYS A 271 9.86 9.09 -1.90
CA LYS A 271 9.90 9.46 -3.32
C LYS A 271 8.80 10.46 -3.66
N LEU A 272 7.57 10.22 -3.19
CA LEU A 272 6.46 11.15 -3.38
C LEU A 272 6.78 12.51 -2.74
N LEU A 273 7.24 12.54 -1.50
CA LEU A 273 7.61 13.78 -0.81
C LEU A 273 8.72 14.54 -1.53
N LYS A 274 9.79 13.87 -1.96
CA LYS A 274 10.91 14.51 -2.68
C LYS A 274 10.49 14.98 -4.07
N THR A 275 9.66 14.24 -4.80
CA THR A 275 9.11 14.69 -6.08
C THR A 275 8.17 15.89 -5.89
N TRP A 276 7.29 15.83 -4.89
CA TRP A 276 6.43 16.94 -4.50
C TRP A 276 7.26 18.20 -4.18
N GLN A 277 8.28 18.07 -3.33
CA GLN A 277 9.18 19.16 -2.95
C GLN A 277 9.88 19.76 -4.17
N LYS A 278 10.46 18.92 -5.04
CA LYS A 278 11.13 19.37 -6.26
C LYS A 278 10.18 20.21 -7.14
N ASN A 279 8.97 19.71 -7.36
CA ASN A 279 7.99 20.36 -8.23
C ASN A 279 7.40 21.63 -7.59
N TYR A 280 7.23 21.63 -6.27
CA TYR A 280 6.86 22.82 -5.50
C TYR A 280 7.92 23.92 -5.61
N GLN A 281 9.20 23.58 -5.43
CA GLN A 281 10.31 24.54 -5.53
C GLN A 281 10.54 25.06 -6.95
N SER A 282 10.34 24.22 -7.98
CA SER A 282 10.54 24.63 -9.38
C SER A 282 9.39 25.47 -9.95
N GLY A 283 8.27 25.55 -9.24
CA GLY A 283 7.02 26.10 -9.76
C GLY A 283 6.26 25.11 -10.65
N ILE A 284 4.95 25.34 -10.75
CA ILE A 284 4.01 24.50 -11.49
C ILE A 284 4.23 24.69 -13.00
N SER A 285 4.32 23.58 -13.75
CA SER A 285 4.39 23.61 -15.22
C SER A 285 3.55 22.50 -15.86
N PHE A 286 2.72 22.91 -16.82
CA PHE A 286 1.90 22.02 -17.65
C PHE A 286 2.70 21.34 -18.78
N GLU A 287 3.93 21.80 -19.04
CA GLU A 287 4.83 21.19 -20.02
C GLU A 287 5.61 20.00 -19.45
N GLN A 288 5.58 19.77 -18.14
CA GLN A 288 6.22 18.61 -17.54
C GLN A 288 5.63 17.32 -18.14
N PRO A 289 6.46 16.35 -18.58
CA PRO A 289 5.96 15.06 -19.03
C PRO A 289 5.16 14.38 -17.92
N LYS A 290 3.92 14.00 -18.23
CA LYS A 290 3.04 13.21 -17.35
C LYS A 290 2.70 11.88 -18.01
N ILE A 291 2.42 10.87 -17.20
CA ILE A 291 1.98 9.55 -17.67
C ILE A 291 0.59 9.25 -17.10
N PHE A 292 -0.39 9.04 -17.97
CA PHE A 292 -1.76 8.76 -17.56
C PHE A 292 -2.19 7.35 -17.98
N GLY A 293 -2.42 6.48 -16.98
CA GLY A 293 -3.10 5.20 -17.14
C GLY A 293 -4.61 5.40 -17.20
N ILE A 294 -5.19 5.22 -18.38
CA ILE A 294 -6.59 5.56 -18.68
C ILE A 294 -7.50 4.34 -18.83
N GLY A 295 -7.08 3.16 -18.38
CA GLY A 295 -7.96 1.98 -18.37
C GLY A 295 -9.05 2.07 -17.29
N LEU A 296 -10.17 1.41 -17.54
CA LEU A 296 -11.21 1.20 -16.52
C LEU A 296 -10.66 0.37 -15.35
N SER A 297 -11.23 0.54 -14.16
CA SER A 297 -10.92 -0.35 -13.04
C SER A 297 -11.06 -1.82 -13.47
N LYS A 298 -10.18 -2.70 -12.94
CA LYS A 298 -10.07 -4.13 -13.31
C LYS A 298 -9.47 -4.45 -14.68
N THR A 299 -8.82 -3.50 -15.35
CA THR A 299 -8.01 -3.75 -16.57
C THR A 299 -6.51 -3.91 -16.31
N GLY A 300 -6.09 -3.93 -15.03
CA GLY A 300 -4.67 -4.01 -14.65
C GLY A 300 -4.06 -2.69 -14.16
N THR A 301 -4.88 -1.69 -13.83
CA THR A 301 -4.45 -0.37 -13.34
C THR A 301 -3.52 -0.43 -12.13
N THR A 302 -3.77 -1.32 -11.16
CA THR A 302 -2.86 -1.51 -10.00
C THR A 302 -1.49 -2.08 -10.41
N SER A 303 -1.45 -2.98 -11.39
CA SER A 303 -0.21 -3.53 -11.93
C SER A 303 0.56 -2.46 -12.71
N LEU A 304 -0.16 -1.62 -13.48
CA LEU A 304 0.42 -0.49 -14.20
C LEU A 304 1.05 0.53 -13.24
N ASP A 305 0.34 0.89 -12.16
CA ASP A 305 0.87 1.77 -11.12
C ASP A 305 2.15 1.21 -10.49
N LYS A 306 2.14 -0.07 -10.11
CA LYS A 306 3.35 -0.74 -9.60
C LYS A 306 4.49 -0.70 -10.63
N ALA A 307 4.18 -0.84 -11.92
CA ALA A 307 5.17 -0.76 -12.99
C ALA A 307 5.79 0.64 -13.07
N PHE A 308 4.99 1.70 -12.95
CA PHE A 308 5.51 3.07 -12.89
C PHE A 308 6.45 3.28 -11.69
N ILE A 309 6.08 2.76 -10.52
CA ILE A 309 6.92 2.88 -9.33
C ILE A 309 8.26 2.13 -9.54
N ILE A 310 8.24 0.95 -10.17
CA ILE A 310 9.46 0.19 -10.51
C ILE A 310 10.34 0.96 -11.50
N LEU A 311 9.74 1.66 -12.47
CA LEU A 311 10.43 2.53 -13.42
C LEU A 311 10.91 3.85 -12.79
N GLY A 312 10.65 4.09 -11.51
CA GLY A 312 11.15 5.24 -10.76
C GLY A 312 10.27 6.49 -10.81
N TYR A 313 9.07 6.40 -11.38
CA TYR A 313 8.09 7.49 -11.38
C TYR A 313 7.42 7.62 -10.01
N ALA A 314 7.17 8.86 -9.58
CA ALA A 314 6.27 9.17 -8.49
C ALA A 314 4.82 8.98 -8.98
N SER A 315 4.31 7.77 -8.79
CA SER A 315 2.99 7.36 -9.28
C SER A 315 1.93 7.40 -8.19
N LEU A 316 0.72 7.85 -8.54
CA LEU A 316 -0.47 7.80 -7.69
C LEU A 316 -1.56 6.93 -8.32
N HIS A 317 -2.16 6.04 -7.52
CA HIS A 317 -3.27 5.17 -7.91
C HIS A 317 -4.51 5.47 -7.09
N PHE A 318 -5.56 6.01 -7.74
CA PHE A 318 -6.87 6.37 -7.16
C PHE A 318 -6.86 7.42 -6.02
N GLU A 319 -6.02 7.28 -5.00
CA GLU A 319 -5.88 8.12 -3.81
C GLU A 319 -4.42 8.56 -3.62
N ASN A 320 -4.21 9.80 -3.20
CA ASN A 320 -2.89 10.25 -2.77
C ASN A 320 -2.60 9.75 -1.34
N PRO A 321 -1.55 8.94 -1.11
CA PRO A 321 -1.26 8.38 0.19
C PRO A 321 -0.74 9.40 1.22
N ILE A 322 -0.35 10.60 0.80
CA ILE A 322 0.05 11.71 1.69
C ILE A 322 -1.19 12.42 2.23
N THR A 323 -2.11 12.82 1.34
CA THR A 323 -3.29 13.62 1.71
C THR A 323 -4.51 12.77 2.06
N LYS A 324 -4.49 11.46 1.78
CA LYS A 324 -5.59 10.50 1.98
C LYS A 324 -6.86 10.86 1.20
N LYS A 325 -6.74 11.65 0.12
CA LYS A 325 -7.85 12.08 -0.75
C LYS A 325 -7.74 11.43 -2.13
N VAL A 326 -8.89 11.23 -2.78
CA VAL A 326 -8.92 10.85 -4.21
C VAL A 326 -8.14 11.87 -5.02
N ILE A 327 -7.33 11.38 -5.96
CA ILE A 327 -6.45 12.20 -6.80
C ILE A 327 -7.25 13.31 -7.46
N ASP A 328 -6.75 14.54 -7.35
CA ASP A 328 -7.33 15.73 -7.98
C ASP A 328 -6.31 16.45 -8.89
N LEU A 329 -6.67 17.65 -9.36
CA LEU A 329 -5.80 18.44 -10.23
C LEU A 329 -4.55 18.93 -9.50
N GLU A 330 -4.62 19.23 -8.20
CA GLU A 330 -3.47 19.70 -7.43
C GLU A 330 -2.40 18.61 -7.38
N ASP A 331 -2.81 17.37 -7.15
CA ASP A 331 -1.92 16.20 -7.21
C ASP A 331 -1.26 16.06 -8.59
N ILE A 332 -2.01 16.26 -9.67
CA ILE A 332 -1.48 16.07 -11.03
C ILE A 332 -0.33 17.03 -11.34
N LEU A 333 -0.30 18.21 -10.72
CA LEU A 333 0.77 19.18 -10.88
C LEU A 333 2.07 18.70 -10.23
N TYR A 334 1.99 17.98 -9.11
CA TYR A 334 3.16 17.63 -8.30
C TYR A 334 3.76 16.24 -8.52
N TYR A 335 3.09 15.33 -9.23
CA TYR A 335 3.57 13.95 -9.42
C TYR A 335 3.72 13.56 -10.91
N ASP A 336 4.31 12.40 -11.18
CA ASP A 336 4.79 12.02 -12.52
C ASP A 336 3.76 11.18 -13.29
N ALA A 337 3.12 10.24 -12.61
CA ALA A 337 2.26 9.23 -13.22
C ALA A 337 0.98 8.99 -12.41
N PHE A 338 -0.11 8.67 -13.09
CA PHE A 338 -1.43 8.55 -12.47
C PHE A 338 -2.26 7.46 -13.14
N SER A 339 -3.16 6.80 -12.40
CA SER A 339 -4.10 5.86 -12.99
C SER A 339 -5.37 5.66 -12.16
N ASP A 340 -6.32 4.90 -12.75
CA ASP A 340 -7.63 4.53 -12.22
C ASP A 340 -8.75 5.57 -12.46
N ALA A 341 -9.91 5.36 -11.84
CA ALA A 341 -11.17 6.03 -12.15
C ALA A 341 -11.09 7.57 -12.16
N SER A 342 -10.31 8.18 -11.26
CA SER A 342 -10.12 9.64 -11.15
C SER A 342 -9.32 10.24 -12.32
N ILE A 343 -8.60 9.41 -13.08
CA ILE A 343 -7.81 9.81 -14.25
C ILE A 343 -8.56 9.47 -15.53
N CYS A 344 -9.05 8.23 -15.64
CA CYS A 344 -9.63 7.75 -16.89
C CYS A 344 -10.97 8.39 -17.24
N PHE A 345 -11.73 8.96 -16.28
CA PHE A 345 -12.99 9.63 -16.62
C PHE A 345 -12.79 10.98 -17.36
N ARG A 346 -11.59 11.56 -17.28
CA ARG A 346 -11.27 12.93 -17.73
C ARG A 346 -10.04 13.02 -18.63
N PHE A 347 -9.67 11.93 -19.30
CA PHE A 347 -8.41 11.87 -20.05
C PHE A 347 -8.31 12.90 -21.18
N GLU A 348 -9.44 13.32 -21.77
CA GLU A 348 -9.46 14.37 -22.79
C GLU A 348 -9.05 15.72 -22.23
N GLU A 349 -9.54 16.07 -21.03
CA GLU A 349 -9.12 17.29 -20.34
C GLU A 349 -7.62 17.27 -20.07
N LEU A 350 -7.11 16.12 -19.61
CA LEU A 350 -5.69 15.94 -19.30
C LEU A 350 -4.82 15.98 -20.56
N PHE A 351 -5.32 15.49 -21.70
CA PHE A 351 -4.63 15.58 -22.98
C PHE A 351 -4.40 17.03 -23.40
N PHE A 352 -5.41 17.89 -23.27
CA PHE A 352 -5.26 19.30 -23.61
C PHE A 352 -4.49 20.08 -22.54
N ALA A 353 -4.62 19.72 -21.27
CA ALA A 353 -3.93 20.38 -20.18
C ALA A 353 -2.42 20.09 -20.15
N PHE A 354 -1.99 18.88 -20.56
CA PHE A 354 -0.58 18.46 -20.51
C PHE A 354 -0.07 18.05 -21.90
N PRO A 355 0.42 19.00 -22.71
CA PRO A 355 0.82 18.75 -24.10
C PRO A 355 1.91 17.70 -24.28
N ASN A 356 2.75 17.49 -23.26
CA ASN A 356 3.85 16.51 -23.28
C ASN A 356 3.49 15.17 -22.61
N ALA A 357 2.21 14.97 -22.23
CA ALA A 357 1.79 13.73 -21.61
C ALA A 357 1.74 12.55 -22.59
N LYS A 358 1.93 11.36 -22.03
CA LYS A 358 1.74 10.05 -22.67
C LYS A 358 0.59 9.31 -21.99
N PHE A 359 -0.24 8.62 -22.78
CA PHE A 359 -1.45 7.93 -22.33
C PHE A 359 -1.32 6.42 -22.54
N ILE A 360 -1.72 5.63 -21.53
CA ILE A 360 -1.68 4.17 -21.57
C ILE A 360 -3.09 3.65 -21.31
N TYR A 361 -3.73 3.11 -22.35
CA TYR A 361 -5.02 2.46 -22.24
C TYR A 361 -4.80 0.97 -21.96
N THR A 362 -5.17 0.54 -20.73
CA THR A 362 -5.11 -0.87 -20.37
C THR A 362 -6.39 -1.59 -20.78
N GLU A 363 -6.24 -2.64 -21.59
CA GLU A 363 -7.34 -3.43 -22.16
C GLU A 363 -7.47 -4.77 -21.45
N ARG A 364 -8.66 -5.37 -21.49
CA ARG A 364 -8.92 -6.71 -20.98
C ARG A 364 -10.00 -7.40 -21.81
N ASN A 365 -9.94 -8.73 -21.90
CA ASN A 365 -11.05 -9.50 -22.49
C ASN A 365 -12.38 -9.13 -21.81
N LEU A 366 -13.40 -8.80 -22.60
CA LEU A 366 -14.68 -8.30 -22.12
C LEU A 366 -15.34 -9.23 -21.09
N LYS A 367 -15.40 -10.54 -21.37
CA LYS A 367 -16.04 -11.51 -20.47
C LYS A 367 -15.32 -11.58 -19.13
N ASP A 368 -13.99 -11.61 -19.15
CA ASP A 368 -13.18 -11.62 -17.94
C ASP A 368 -13.28 -10.32 -17.16
N TRP A 369 -13.39 -9.19 -17.87
CA TRP A 369 -13.58 -7.88 -17.27
C TRP A 369 -14.95 -7.77 -16.59
N ILE A 370 -16.05 -8.18 -17.24
CA ILE A 370 -17.41 -8.22 -16.67
C ILE A 370 -17.42 -9.03 -15.37
N ASN A 371 -16.80 -10.21 -15.36
CA ASN A 371 -16.67 -11.02 -14.14
C ASN A 371 -15.89 -10.29 -13.04
N SER A 372 -14.80 -9.62 -13.39
CA SER A 372 -13.95 -8.92 -12.42
C SER A 372 -14.60 -7.67 -11.84
N ILE A 373 -15.27 -6.87 -12.67
CA ILE A 373 -15.95 -5.64 -12.25
C ILE A 373 -17.22 -5.95 -11.47
N SER A 374 -17.98 -6.99 -11.84
CA SER A 374 -19.13 -7.44 -11.06
C SER A 374 -18.71 -7.84 -9.65
N ASN A 375 -17.62 -8.61 -9.51
CA ASN A 375 -17.06 -9.01 -8.22
C ASN A 375 -16.54 -7.82 -7.39
N LEU A 376 -16.05 -6.74 -8.02
CA LEU A 376 -15.65 -5.52 -7.31
C LEU A 376 -16.84 -4.89 -6.56
N PHE A 377 -18.02 -4.98 -7.14
CA PHE A 377 -19.22 -4.30 -6.65
C PHE A 377 -20.16 -5.19 -5.84
N ILE A 378 -20.14 -6.52 -6.02
CA ILE A 378 -20.98 -7.46 -5.27
C ILE A 378 -20.89 -7.21 -3.76
N TYR A 379 -19.69 -6.96 -3.24
CA TYR A 379 -19.46 -6.67 -1.83
C TYR A 379 -19.94 -5.29 -1.35
N ARG A 380 -20.43 -4.45 -2.26
CA ARG A 380 -21.11 -3.16 -1.99
C ARG A 380 -22.63 -3.29 -2.10
N GLY A 381 -23.15 -4.52 -2.28
CA GLY A 381 -24.58 -4.82 -2.33
C GLY A 381 -25.19 -4.74 -3.74
N PHE A 382 -24.37 -4.69 -4.80
CA PHE A 382 -24.86 -4.62 -6.16
C PHE A 382 -23.89 -5.24 -7.17
N SER A 383 -24.41 -5.76 -8.28
CA SER A 383 -23.60 -6.40 -9.32
C SER A 383 -23.78 -5.77 -10.70
N THR A 384 -24.50 -4.65 -10.79
CA THR A 384 -24.85 -3.98 -12.06
C THR A 384 -24.51 -2.49 -12.03
N PRO A 385 -24.36 -1.83 -13.19
CA PRO A 385 -24.20 -0.39 -13.27
C PRO A 385 -25.37 0.40 -12.67
N THR A 386 -26.61 -0.08 -12.87
CA THR A 386 -27.80 0.49 -12.22
C THR A 386 -27.73 0.41 -10.69
N GLY A 387 -27.10 -0.62 -10.16
CA GLY A 387 -26.79 -0.75 -8.74
C GLY A 387 -25.76 0.27 -8.25
N VAL A 388 -24.76 0.64 -9.08
CA VAL A 388 -23.85 1.76 -8.79
C VAL A 388 -24.65 3.05 -8.60
N LYS A 389 -25.60 3.33 -9.51
CA LYS A 389 -26.48 4.51 -9.44
C LYS A 389 -27.32 4.52 -8.17
N ALA A 390 -27.94 3.38 -7.84
CA ALA A 390 -28.73 3.24 -6.61
C ALA A 390 -27.86 3.44 -5.36
N TRP A 391 -26.64 2.90 -5.35
CA TRP A 391 -25.68 3.06 -4.26
C TRP A 391 -25.25 4.53 -4.08
N LEU A 392 -24.94 5.24 -5.17
CA LEU A 392 -24.60 6.66 -5.14
C LEU A 392 -25.74 7.55 -4.63
N ASN A 393 -27.00 7.14 -4.85
CA ASN A 393 -28.18 7.91 -4.47
C ASN A 393 -28.69 7.62 -3.06
N LYS A 394 -28.51 6.38 -2.56
CA LYS A 394 -29.03 5.95 -1.25
C LYS A 394 -28.05 6.17 -0.10
N ARG A 395 -26.78 6.42 -0.37
CA ARG A 395 -25.73 6.49 0.65
C ARG A 395 -25.51 7.93 1.10
N GLU A 396 -25.81 8.23 2.36
CA GLU A 396 -25.29 9.42 3.01
C GLU A 396 -23.79 9.23 3.27
N PHE A 397 -22.97 10.03 2.59
CA PHE A 397 -21.55 10.11 2.88
C PHE A 397 -21.34 10.98 4.13
N SER A 398 -20.56 10.48 5.07
CA SER A 398 -20.06 11.28 6.20
C SER A 398 -19.23 12.48 5.71
N MET A 399 -18.96 13.46 6.59
CA MET A 399 -18.15 14.62 6.21
C MET A 399 -16.74 14.21 5.74
N ILE A 400 -16.09 13.28 6.44
CA ILE A 400 -14.77 12.76 6.06
C ILE A 400 -14.83 12.04 4.71
N GLU A 401 -15.86 11.24 4.46
CA GLU A 401 -16.03 10.60 3.15
C GLU A 401 -16.33 11.61 2.04
N LYS A 402 -17.06 12.69 2.30
CA LYS A 402 -17.26 13.77 1.32
C LYS A 402 -15.96 14.49 0.97
N VAL A 403 -15.02 14.61 1.92
CA VAL A 403 -13.70 15.20 1.65
C VAL A 403 -12.78 14.21 0.95
N ARG A 404 -12.76 12.94 1.38
CA ARG A 404 -11.93 11.88 0.81
C ARG A 404 -12.40 11.46 -0.58
N PHE A 405 -13.69 11.16 -0.71
CA PHE A 405 -14.41 10.84 -1.94
C PHE A 405 -15.24 12.04 -2.37
N ASN A 406 -14.51 13.09 -2.77
CA ASN A 406 -15.07 14.36 -3.21
C ASN A 406 -16.01 14.24 -4.42
N LEU A 407 -16.58 15.38 -4.84
CA LEU A 407 -17.43 15.45 -6.04
C LEU A 407 -16.78 14.82 -7.28
N ILE A 408 -15.46 14.93 -7.45
CA ILE A 408 -14.72 14.31 -8.57
C ILE A 408 -14.91 12.80 -8.55
N HIS A 409 -14.77 12.16 -7.38
CA HIS A 409 -15.02 10.72 -7.24
C HIS A 409 -16.44 10.36 -7.64
N ARG A 410 -17.44 11.12 -7.18
CA ARG A 410 -18.84 10.89 -7.56
C ARG A 410 -19.03 11.01 -9.07
N TYR A 411 -18.55 12.08 -9.69
CA TYR A 411 -18.66 12.30 -11.14
C TYR A 411 -17.95 11.21 -11.95
N ALA A 412 -16.77 10.77 -11.52
CA ALA A 412 -16.05 9.67 -12.17
C ALA A 412 -16.91 8.40 -12.21
N PHE A 413 -17.52 8.02 -11.09
CA PHE A 413 -18.36 6.82 -11.03
C PHE A 413 -19.70 6.98 -11.77
N GLU A 414 -20.30 8.17 -11.75
CA GLU A 414 -21.52 8.46 -12.50
C GLU A 414 -21.27 8.40 -14.01
N SER A 415 -20.21 9.07 -14.46
CA SER A 415 -19.81 9.15 -15.87
C SER A 415 -19.35 7.81 -16.43
N LEU A 416 -18.54 7.06 -15.70
CA LEU A 416 -17.97 5.81 -16.18
C LEU A 416 -18.94 4.64 -16.06
N TYR A 417 -19.79 4.61 -15.03
CA TYR A 417 -20.55 3.40 -14.68
C TYR A 417 -22.06 3.66 -14.58
N ALA A 418 -22.49 4.58 -13.73
CA ALA A 418 -23.88 4.64 -13.27
C ALA A 418 -24.93 4.92 -14.36
N ASN A 419 -24.51 5.51 -15.49
CA ASN A 419 -25.39 5.91 -16.58
C ASN A 419 -25.59 4.83 -17.67
N HIS A 420 -25.08 3.61 -17.45
CA HIS A 420 -25.21 2.49 -18.38
C HIS A 420 -26.20 1.43 -17.87
N SER A 421 -26.73 0.62 -18.80
CA SER A 421 -27.64 -0.48 -18.46
C SER A 421 -26.91 -1.77 -18.15
N THR A 422 -25.79 -2.05 -18.83
CA THR A 422 -25.00 -3.28 -18.68
C THR A 422 -23.50 -3.00 -18.58
N TRP A 423 -22.73 -3.93 -18.01
CA TRP A 423 -21.26 -3.82 -18.00
C TRP A 423 -20.66 -3.85 -19.40
N GLU A 424 -21.26 -4.59 -20.33
CA GLU A 424 -20.84 -4.59 -21.72
C GLU A 424 -20.96 -3.19 -22.35
N GLU A 425 -22.06 -2.48 -22.07
CA GLU A 425 -22.25 -1.11 -22.51
C GLU A 425 -21.20 -0.16 -21.90
N VAL A 426 -20.89 -0.31 -20.61
CA VAL A 426 -19.80 0.43 -19.95
C VAL A 426 -18.48 0.24 -20.70
N TYR A 427 -18.06 -1.02 -20.90
CA TYR A 427 -16.75 -1.31 -21.47
C TYR A 427 -16.65 -0.82 -22.92
N THR A 428 -17.65 -1.17 -23.74
CA THR A 428 -17.65 -0.86 -25.17
C THR A 428 -17.83 0.64 -25.43
N SER A 429 -18.61 1.36 -24.62
CA SER A 429 -18.73 2.81 -24.73
C SER A 429 -17.43 3.53 -24.37
N PHE A 430 -16.75 3.09 -23.31
CA PHE A 430 -15.46 3.66 -22.92
C PHE A 430 -14.37 3.36 -23.94
N GLU A 431 -14.29 2.13 -24.44
CA GLU A 431 -13.37 1.75 -25.50
C GLU A 431 -13.58 2.61 -26.77
N ARG A 432 -14.84 2.81 -27.16
CA ARG A 432 -15.20 3.70 -28.29
C ARG A 432 -14.77 5.15 -28.02
N ARG A 433 -14.98 5.65 -26.80
CA ARG A 433 -14.57 7.01 -26.38
C ARG A 433 -13.07 7.20 -26.54
N VAL A 434 -12.24 6.27 -26.05
CA VAL A 434 -10.78 6.31 -26.19
C VAL A 434 -10.37 6.24 -27.67
N ASN A 435 -10.88 5.25 -28.41
CA ASN A 435 -10.51 5.07 -29.82
C ASN A 435 -10.88 6.29 -30.68
N ASN A 436 -12.10 6.82 -30.52
CA ASN A 436 -12.56 7.98 -31.28
C ASN A 436 -11.76 9.25 -30.95
N PHE A 437 -11.31 9.41 -29.70
CA PHE A 437 -10.55 10.60 -29.31
C PHE A 437 -9.11 10.58 -29.86
N PHE A 438 -8.47 9.41 -29.89
CA PHE A 438 -7.07 9.25 -30.28
C PHE A 438 -6.88 8.89 -31.77
N GLN A 439 -7.93 8.59 -32.53
CA GLN A 439 -7.83 8.16 -33.94
C GLN A 439 -7.09 9.15 -34.85
N ASP A 440 -7.17 10.45 -34.52
CA ASP A 440 -6.60 11.58 -35.26
C ASP A 440 -5.43 12.23 -34.50
N LYS A 441 -4.97 11.63 -33.40
CA LYS A 441 -3.87 12.13 -32.57
C LYS A 441 -2.56 11.41 -32.88
N PRO A 442 -1.40 12.00 -32.56
CA PRO A 442 -0.12 11.37 -32.84
C PRO A 442 0.00 9.99 -32.16
N PRO A 443 0.45 8.93 -32.87
CA PRO A 443 0.46 7.57 -32.34
C PRO A 443 1.36 7.40 -31.11
N GLU A 444 2.39 8.25 -30.95
CA GLU A 444 3.25 8.30 -29.77
C GLU A 444 2.54 8.80 -28.50
N LYS A 445 1.31 9.30 -28.61
CA LYS A 445 0.50 9.73 -27.46
C LYS A 445 -0.23 8.59 -26.77
N LEU A 446 -0.51 7.48 -27.45
CA LEU A 446 -1.32 6.40 -26.90
C LEU A 446 -0.63 5.03 -27.04
N LEU A 447 -0.43 4.36 -25.91
CA LEU A 447 -0.13 2.93 -25.86
C LEU A 447 -1.38 2.14 -25.46
N LYS A 448 -1.69 1.09 -26.22
CA LYS A 448 -2.62 0.05 -25.80
C LYS A 448 -1.85 -1.11 -25.17
N LEU A 449 -2.26 -1.54 -23.98
CA LEU A 449 -1.53 -2.55 -23.21
C LEU A 449 -2.50 -3.55 -22.55
N ASN A 450 -2.40 -4.83 -22.91
CA ASN A 450 -3.20 -5.88 -22.28
C ASN A 450 -2.38 -6.63 -21.22
N ILE A 451 -2.28 -6.00 -20.04
CA ILE A 451 -1.54 -6.55 -18.89
C ILE A 451 -2.10 -7.90 -18.45
N CYS A 452 -3.43 -8.07 -18.54
CA CYS A 452 -4.10 -9.30 -18.13
C CYS A 452 -3.77 -10.49 -19.04
N SER A 453 -3.42 -10.25 -20.30
CA SER A 453 -2.96 -11.27 -21.25
C SER A 453 -1.45 -11.47 -21.27
N GLY A 454 -0.70 -10.86 -20.35
CA GLY A 454 0.75 -11.06 -20.20
C GLY A 454 1.63 -10.01 -20.87
N GLU A 455 1.05 -8.95 -21.45
CA GLU A 455 1.84 -7.83 -21.95
C GLU A 455 2.41 -7.00 -20.78
N GLY A 456 3.58 -6.39 -20.97
CA GLY A 456 4.26 -5.68 -19.88
C GLY A 456 5.46 -4.86 -20.34
N TRP A 457 6.65 -5.23 -19.86
CA TRP A 457 7.84 -4.38 -19.95
C TRP A 457 8.23 -3.97 -21.35
N GLU A 458 8.25 -4.90 -22.30
CA GLU A 458 8.75 -4.62 -23.65
C GLU A 458 7.98 -3.46 -24.31
N LYS A 459 6.64 -3.52 -24.30
CA LYS A 459 5.79 -2.47 -24.84
C LYS A 459 5.86 -1.18 -24.02
N LEU A 460 5.75 -1.31 -22.69
CA LEU A 460 5.71 -0.16 -21.79
C LEU A 460 7.01 0.65 -21.83
N CYS A 461 8.16 -0.02 -21.69
CA CYS A 461 9.46 0.63 -21.64
C CYS A 461 9.84 1.25 -22.99
N LYS A 462 9.50 0.57 -24.10
CA LYS A 462 9.66 1.13 -25.45
C LYS A 462 8.85 2.41 -25.63
N PHE A 463 7.60 2.42 -25.19
CA PHE A 463 6.74 3.60 -25.29
C PHE A 463 7.19 4.75 -24.40
N LEU A 464 7.69 4.44 -23.20
CA LEU A 464 8.18 5.45 -22.25
C LEU A 464 9.65 5.86 -22.48
N GLU A 465 10.36 5.18 -23.39
CA GLU A 465 11.77 5.42 -23.71
C GLU A 465 12.71 5.23 -22.50
N VAL A 466 12.48 4.16 -21.74
CA VAL A 466 13.25 3.80 -20.54
C VAL A 466 13.80 2.37 -20.65
N PRO A 467 14.88 2.02 -19.93
CA PRO A 467 15.40 0.66 -19.95
C PRO A 467 14.42 -0.34 -19.31
N VAL A 468 14.40 -1.57 -19.84
CA VAL A 468 13.61 -2.67 -19.26
C VAL A 468 14.23 -3.11 -17.93
N PRO A 469 13.46 -3.13 -16.82
CA PRO A 469 13.95 -3.66 -15.55
C PRO A 469 14.26 -5.15 -15.62
N SER A 470 15.21 -5.62 -14.81
CA SER A 470 15.57 -7.05 -14.72
C SER A 470 14.51 -7.91 -14.03
N GLN A 471 13.66 -7.29 -13.20
CA GLN A 471 12.59 -7.98 -12.48
C GLN A 471 11.36 -8.24 -13.36
N PRO A 472 10.55 -9.27 -13.08
CA PRO A 472 9.33 -9.55 -13.85
C PRO A 472 8.32 -8.41 -13.77
N PHE A 473 7.45 -8.32 -14.78
CA PHE A 473 6.38 -7.33 -14.80
C PHE A 473 5.43 -7.60 -13.61
N PRO A 474 5.03 -6.57 -12.84
CA PRO A 474 4.14 -6.76 -11.71
C PRO A 474 2.77 -7.24 -12.18
N HIS A 475 2.29 -8.36 -11.64
CA HIS A 475 0.93 -8.85 -11.88
C HIS A 475 0.18 -8.95 -10.56
N LEU A 476 -0.34 -7.82 -10.10
CA LEU A 476 -1.10 -7.71 -8.86
C LEU A 476 -2.57 -8.09 -9.09
N ASN A 477 -3.22 -8.59 -8.03
CA ASN A 477 -4.65 -8.95 -8.01
C ASN A 477 -5.07 -10.07 -9.00
N LYS A 478 -4.25 -11.13 -9.18
CA LYS A 478 -4.64 -12.36 -9.90
C LYS A 478 -5.72 -13.13 -9.12
N GLY A 479 -7.00 -12.80 -9.33
CA GLY A 479 -8.13 -13.52 -8.74
C GLY A 479 -9.36 -12.65 -8.46
N PRO A 480 -10.53 -13.24 -8.14
CA PRO A 480 -11.75 -12.49 -7.88
C PRO A 480 -11.57 -11.60 -6.64
N GLY A 481 -11.39 -10.31 -6.87
CA GLY A 481 -11.64 -9.29 -5.85
C GLY A 481 -10.49 -8.91 -4.93
N ASN A 482 -9.22 -9.23 -5.21
CA ASN A 482 -8.10 -8.64 -4.43
C ASN A 482 -8.14 -7.11 -4.56
N GLN A 483 -8.58 -6.46 -3.48
CA GLN A 483 -8.29 -5.06 -3.20
C GLN A 483 -7.23 -5.11 -2.11
N SER A 484 -5.96 -5.14 -2.50
CA SER A 484 -4.90 -4.76 -1.58
C SER A 484 -5.10 -3.28 -1.30
N HIS A 485 -5.60 -2.95 -0.11
CA HIS A 485 -5.35 -1.62 0.42
C HIS A 485 -3.84 -1.51 0.54
N LEU A 486 -3.25 -0.55 -0.19
CA LEU A 486 -1.87 -0.11 0.00
C LEU A 486 -1.75 0.36 1.46
N SER A 487 -1.50 -0.58 2.36
CA SER A 487 -0.77 -0.28 3.58
C SER A 487 0.65 -0.06 3.10
N LEU A 488 0.95 1.20 2.77
CA LEU A 488 2.32 1.68 2.80
C LEU A 488 2.75 1.54 4.25
N VAL A 489 3.30 0.37 4.57
CA VAL A 489 4.02 0.14 5.81
C VAL A 489 5.15 1.17 5.83
N LEU A 490 5.13 1.98 6.88
CA LEU A 490 6.17 2.96 7.20
C LEU A 490 7.56 2.34 7.24
#